data_AF-A0A3D3EQL3-F1
#
_entry.id   AF-A0A3D3EQL3-F1
#
_cell.length_a   1.000
_cell.length_b   1.000
_cell.length_c   1.000
_cell.angle_alpha   90.00
_cell.angle_beta   90.00
_cell.angle_gamma   90.00
#
_symmetry.space_group_name_H-M   'P 1'
#
loop_
_entity.id
_entity.type
_entity.pdbx_description
1 polymer ?
#
loop_
_entity_poly.entity_id
_entity_poly.type
_entity_poly.pdbx_seq_one_letter_code
_entity_poly.pdbx_strand_id
1 'polypeptide(L)'
;MLFSSLLFIFQFLPIFFVLYYFAPVRFRNLLLFLASLFFYAWGEPRFVILILVSILINYLAGYFIQRYDRNEKIRITVLVLSIIYNVGSLTFFKYSNFIIENINYIFNGTIRPVNIPLPLGISFYTFQIMSYTIDVYRRDTKAEKSFINLG
;
A
#
# COMPACT_ATOMS: atom_id res chain seq x y z
N MET A 1 12.03 9.80 5.09
CA MET A 1 13.46 9.83 4.68
C MET A 1 13.58 9.15 3.33
N LEU A 2 14.63 9.39 2.55
CA LEU A 2 14.92 8.55 1.38
C LEU A 2 15.72 7.32 1.82
N PHE A 3 15.49 6.16 1.18
CA PHE A 3 16.24 4.93 1.46
C PHE A 3 17.75 5.08 1.23
N SER A 4 18.15 5.93 0.28
CA SER A 4 19.55 6.23 -0.02
C SER A 4 20.16 7.32 0.88
N SER A 5 19.40 7.88 1.83
CA SER A 5 19.90 8.97 2.67
C SER A 5 20.87 8.45 3.74
N LEU A 6 21.90 9.25 4.04
CA LEU A 6 22.85 8.95 5.12
C LEU A 6 22.13 8.81 6.48
N LEU A 7 21.10 9.62 6.73
CA LEU A 7 20.26 9.51 7.93
C LEU A 7 19.58 8.13 8.03
N PHE A 8 19.07 7.60 6.92
CA PHE A 8 18.48 6.26 6.91
C PHE A 8 19.53 5.18 7.20
N ILE A 9 20.66 5.21 6.48
CA ILE A 9 21.69 4.16 6.54
C ILE A 9 22.43 4.16 7.87
N PHE A 10 22.79 5.33 8.41
CA PHE A 10 23.67 5.42 9.59
C PHE A 10 22.94 5.72 10.91
N GLN A 11 21.69 6.15 10.88
CA GLN A 11 20.92 6.39 12.12
C GLN A 11 19.72 5.46 12.21
N PHE A 12 18.77 5.56 11.27
CA PHE A 12 17.51 4.81 11.37
C PHE A 12 17.72 3.30 11.38
N LEU A 13 18.47 2.78 10.41
CA LEU A 13 18.64 1.34 10.20
C LEU A 13 19.46 0.66 11.33
N PRO A 14 20.58 1.22 11.83
CA PRO A 14 21.28 0.68 13.00
C PRO A 14 20.42 0.69 14.27
N ILE A 15 19.71 1.81 14.54
CA ILE A 15 18.81 1.90 15.70
C ILE A 15 17.69 0.87 15.58
N PHE A 16 17.08 0.76 14.40
CA PHE A 16 16.04 -0.23 14.13
C PHE A 16 16.54 -1.66 14.37
N PHE A 17 17.72 -2.03 13.88
CA PHE A 17 18.25 -3.38 14.08
C PHE A 17 18.56 -3.69 15.53
N VAL A 18 19.12 -2.74 16.30
CA VAL A 18 19.30 -2.89 17.73
C VAL A 18 17.94 -3.17 18.39
N LEU A 19 16.94 -2.32 18.16
CA LEU A 19 15.60 -2.49 18.72
C LEU A 19 14.97 -3.82 18.31
N TYR A 20 15.09 -4.22 17.04
CA TYR A 20 14.53 -5.46 16.50
C TYR A 20 15.17 -6.71 17.13
N TYR A 21 16.50 -6.71 17.30
CA TYR A 21 17.22 -7.85 17.84
C TYR A 21 16.92 -8.07 19.33
N PHE A 22 16.80 -6.98 20.10
CA PHE A 22 16.45 -7.04 21.52
C PHE A 22 14.94 -7.20 21.78
N ALA A 23 14.08 -6.96 20.78
CA ALA A 23 12.65 -7.14 20.94
C ALA A 23 12.26 -8.63 21.08
N PRO A 24 11.34 -8.95 22.02
CA PRO A 24 10.76 -10.29 22.11
C PRO A 24 10.09 -10.69 20.80
N VAL A 25 10.17 -11.98 20.44
CA VAL A 25 9.66 -12.51 19.16
C VAL A 25 8.22 -12.08 18.88
N ARG A 26 7.37 -12.03 19.91
CA ARG A 26 5.96 -11.61 19.81
C ARG A 26 5.77 -10.17 19.32
N PHE A 27 6.73 -9.26 19.57
CA PHE A 27 6.62 -7.84 19.23
C PHE A 27 7.39 -7.46 17.96
N ARG A 28 8.16 -8.38 17.36
CA ARG A 28 8.99 -8.08 16.19
C ARG A 28 8.18 -7.57 14.99
N ASN A 29 7.02 -8.17 14.70
CA ASN A 29 6.15 -7.73 13.62
C ASN A 29 5.54 -6.35 13.91
N LEU A 30 5.14 -6.09 15.16
CA LEU A 30 4.66 -4.77 15.56
C LEU A 30 5.76 -3.72 15.42
N LEU A 31 6.99 -4.05 15.80
CA LEU A 31 8.15 -3.17 15.68
C LEU A 31 8.48 -2.89 14.21
N LEU A 32 8.48 -3.91 13.35
CA LEU A 32 8.60 -3.77 11.89
C LEU A 32 7.54 -2.84 11.34
N PHE A 33 6.28 -3.09 11.67
CA PHE A 33 5.15 -2.29 11.22
C PHE A 33 5.29 -0.82 11.65
N LEU A 34 5.55 -0.56 12.94
CA LEU A 34 5.72 0.80 13.45
C LEU A 34 6.94 1.50 12.85
N ALA A 35 8.05 0.80 12.66
CA ALA A 35 9.25 1.34 12.03
C ALA A 35 8.99 1.70 10.56
N SER A 36 8.30 0.84 9.82
CA SER A 36 7.86 1.11 8.44
C SER A 36 6.96 2.34 8.38
N LEU A 37 5.92 2.41 9.22
CA LEU A 37 5.05 3.58 9.29
C LEU A 37 5.81 4.87 9.63
N PHE A 38 6.74 4.81 10.59
CA PHE A 38 7.57 5.96 10.94
C PHE A 38 8.44 6.42 9.76
N PHE A 39 9.06 5.48 9.05
CA PHE A 39 9.88 5.79 7.88
C PHE A 39 9.06 6.49 6.77
N TYR A 40 7.84 6.00 6.49
CA TYR A 40 6.91 6.62 5.55
C TYR A 40 6.43 7.99 6.06
N ALA A 41 6.10 8.09 7.35
CA ALA A 41 5.66 9.33 7.99
C ALA A 41 6.71 10.43 7.92
N TRP A 42 8.00 10.08 8.00
CA TRP A 42 9.07 11.06 7.91
C TRP A 42 9.11 11.79 6.57
N GLY A 43 8.76 11.11 5.47
CA GLY A 43 8.68 11.74 4.16
C GLY A 43 7.46 12.67 4.08
N GLU A 44 6.28 12.08 4.19
CA GLU A 44 5.00 12.79 4.08
C GLU A 44 3.97 12.14 5.02
N PRO A 45 3.78 12.67 6.25
CA PRO A 45 2.91 12.07 7.25
C PRO A 45 1.47 11.85 6.76
N ARG A 46 1.01 12.73 5.86
CA ARG A 46 -0.36 12.71 5.32
C ARG A 46 -0.66 11.44 4.54
N PHE A 47 0.33 10.85 3.86
CA PHE A 47 0.11 9.66 3.04
C PHE A 47 0.20 8.34 3.81
N VAL A 48 0.61 8.38 5.09
CA VAL A 48 0.56 7.19 5.96
C VAL A 48 -0.87 6.70 6.11
N ILE A 49 -1.84 7.63 6.22
CA ILE A 49 -3.27 7.30 6.21
C ILE A 49 -3.65 6.52 4.96
N LEU A 50 -3.12 6.90 3.79
CA LEU A 50 -3.42 6.21 2.55
C LEU A 50 -2.88 4.78 2.55
N ILE A 51 -1.67 4.57 3.07
CA ILE A 51 -1.08 3.24 3.23
C ILE A 51 -1.94 2.39 4.19
N LEU A 52 -2.30 2.93 5.35
CA LEU A 52 -3.13 2.24 6.33
C LEU A 52 -4.51 1.87 5.79
N VAL A 53 -5.15 2.78 5.05
CA VAL A 53 -6.44 2.52 4.38
C VAL A 53 -6.27 1.44 3.31
N SER A 54 -5.18 1.48 2.54
CA SER A 54 -4.89 0.44 1.55
C SER A 54 -4.70 -0.93 2.21
N ILE A 55 -3.94 -1.00 3.32
CA ILE A 55 -3.79 -2.23 4.10
C ILE A 55 -5.15 -2.72 4.60
N LEU A 56 -5.99 -1.82 5.11
CA LEU A 56 -7.30 -2.18 5.66
C LEU A 56 -8.23 -2.74 4.58
N ILE A 57 -8.33 -2.07 3.44
CA ILE A 57 -9.18 -2.49 2.32
C ILE A 57 -8.76 -3.87 1.82
N ASN A 58 -7.46 -4.08 1.61
CA ASN A 58 -6.96 -5.35 1.11
C ASN A 58 -7.02 -6.47 2.18
N TYR A 59 -6.82 -6.15 3.46
CA TYR A 59 -7.03 -7.07 4.58
C TYR A 59 -8.48 -7.58 4.60
N LEU A 60 -9.45 -6.66 4.54
CA LEU A 60 -10.87 -6.98 4.49
C LEU A 60 -11.21 -7.76 3.21
N ALA A 61 -10.65 -7.38 2.06
CA ALA A 61 -10.86 -8.08 0.81
C ALA A 61 -10.40 -9.54 0.91
N GLY A 62 -9.16 -9.79 1.38
CA GLY A 62 -8.65 -11.15 1.60
C GLY A 62 -9.54 -11.94 2.57
N TYR A 63 -9.93 -11.32 3.69
CA TYR A 63 -10.84 -11.94 4.65
C TYR A 63 -12.18 -12.35 4.03
N PHE A 64 -12.83 -11.47 3.26
CA PHE A 64 -14.11 -11.76 2.64
C PHE A 64 -14.00 -12.78 1.50
N ILE A 65 -12.94 -12.72 0.69
CA ILE A 65 -12.67 -13.72 -0.36
C ILE A 65 -12.58 -15.12 0.25
N GLN A 66 -11.88 -15.26 1.38
CA GLN A 66 -11.76 -16.55 2.06
C GLN A 66 -13.06 -16.94 2.79
N ARG A 67 -13.75 -15.99 3.44
CA ARG A 67 -15.00 -16.27 4.17
C ARG A 67 -16.10 -16.79 3.25
N TYR A 68 -16.17 -16.25 2.04
CA TYR A 68 -17.16 -16.63 1.02
C TYR A 68 -16.58 -17.58 -0.02
N ASP A 69 -15.66 -18.47 0.35
CA ASP A 69 -14.99 -19.40 -0.58
C ASP A 69 -15.95 -20.27 -1.41
N ARG A 70 -17.17 -20.52 -0.90
CA ARG A 70 -18.23 -21.26 -1.61
C ARG A 70 -19.07 -20.41 -2.59
N ASN A 71 -18.99 -19.08 -2.53
CA ASN A 71 -19.78 -18.17 -3.35
C ASN A 71 -18.89 -17.35 -4.30
N GLU A 72 -18.68 -17.90 -5.50
CA GLU A 72 -17.77 -17.33 -6.49
C GLU A 72 -18.12 -15.88 -6.89
N LYS A 73 -19.41 -15.54 -6.95
CA LYS A 73 -19.84 -14.17 -7.30
C LYS A 73 -19.31 -13.16 -6.30
N ILE A 74 -19.41 -13.44 -5.01
CA ILE A 74 -18.92 -12.55 -3.95
C ILE A 74 -17.39 -12.44 -4.03
N ARG A 75 -16.69 -13.55 -4.25
CA ARG A 75 -15.22 -13.57 -4.34
C ARG A 75 -14.72 -12.67 -5.48
N ILE A 76 -15.32 -12.80 -6.67
CA ILE A 76 -14.99 -11.96 -7.83
C ILE A 76 -15.30 -10.50 -7.54
N THR A 77 -16.49 -10.19 -7.00
CA THR A 77 -16.86 -8.80 -6.69
C THR A 77 -15.87 -8.17 -5.71
N VAL A 78 -15.51 -8.86 -4.64
CA VAL A 78 -14.55 -8.35 -3.64
C VAL A 78 -13.16 -8.16 -4.26
N LEU A 79 -12.69 -9.11 -5.06
CA LEU A 79 -11.42 -9.00 -5.78
C LEU A 79 -11.42 -7.77 -6.69
N VAL A 80 -12.43 -7.64 -7.55
CA VAL A 80 -12.56 -6.52 -8.50
C VAL A 80 -12.62 -5.19 -7.77
N LEU A 81 -13.38 -5.06 -6.68
CA LEU A 81 -13.42 -3.85 -5.88
C LEU A 81 -12.04 -3.51 -5.28
N SER A 82 -11.30 -4.50 -4.79
CA SER A 82 -9.94 -4.27 -4.28
C SER A 82 -8.98 -3.80 -5.38
N ILE A 83 -9.07 -4.39 -6.59
CA ILE A 83 -8.25 -4.00 -7.73
C ILE A 83 -8.60 -2.59 -8.20
N ILE A 84 -9.89 -2.25 -8.31
CA ILE A 84 -10.36 -0.91 -8.66
C ILE A 84 -9.82 0.13 -7.67
N TYR A 85 -9.85 -0.15 -6.37
CA TYR A 85 -9.29 0.74 -5.36
C TYR A 85 -7.77 0.93 -5.55
N ASN A 86 -7.01 -0.17 -5.64
CA ASN A 86 -5.55 -0.15 -5.76
C ASN A 86 -5.09 0.56 -7.04
N VAL A 87 -5.65 0.18 -8.19
CA VAL A 87 -5.36 0.81 -9.49
C VAL A 87 -5.86 2.25 -9.52
N GLY A 88 -7.05 2.53 -8.97
CA GLY A 88 -7.59 3.88 -8.88
C GLY A 88 -6.71 4.82 -8.08
N SER A 89 -6.20 4.37 -6.92
CA SER A 89 -5.24 5.11 -6.12
C SER A 89 -3.94 5.38 -6.89
N LEU A 90 -3.38 4.35 -7.54
CA LEU A 90 -2.17 4.50 -8.34
C LEU A 90 -2.36 5.49 -9.50
N THR A 91 -3.47 5.36 -10.23
CA THR A 91 -3.83 6.27 -11.34
C THR A 91 -3.99 7.70 -10.86
N PHE A 92 -4.72 7.90 -9.75
CA PHE A 92 -4.95 9.23 -9.19
C PHE A 92 -3.65 9.93 -8.79
N PHE A 93 -2.73 9.25 -8.09
CA PHE A 93 -1.51 9.90 -7.62
C PHE A 93 -0.40 9.97 -8.67
N LYS A 94 -0.27 8.96 -9.54
CA LYS A 94 0.86 8.85 -10.47
C LYS A 94 0.54 9.34 -11.88
N TYR A 95 -0.70 9.19 -12.34
CA TYR A 95 -1.07 9.37 -13.75
C TYR A 95 -2.08 10.50 -14.00
N SER A 96 -2.65 11.15 -12.97
CA SER A 96 -3.63 12.23 -13.15
C SER A 96 -3.11 13.36 -14.05
N ASN A 97 -1.92 13.89 -13.79
CA ASN A 97 -1.37 14.98 -14.60
C ASN A 97 -1.06 14.54 -16.02
N PHE A 98 -0.51 13.33 -16.19
CA PHE A 98 -0.32 12.73 -17.50
C PHE A 98 -1.64 12.63 -18.28
N ILE A 99 -2.72 12.19 -17.64
CA ILE A 99 -4.05 12.09 -18.27
C ILE A 99 -4.58 13.49 -18.64
N ILE A 100 -4.49 14.47 -17.73
CA ILE A 100 -4.94 15.85 -17.96
C ILE A 100 -4.18 16.49 -19.12
N GLU A 101 -2.85 16.33 -19.16
CA GLU A 101 -2.00 16.88 -20.21
C GLU A 101 -2.35 16.30 -21.59
N ASN A 102 -2.58 14.98 -21.68
CA ASN A 102 -2.99 14.34 -22.94
C ASN A 102 -4.39 14.79 -23.39
N ILE A 103 -5.34 14.94 -22.46
CA ILE A 103 -6.68 15.45 -22.78
C ILE A 103 -6.57 16.89 -23.30
N ASN A 104 -5.80 17.74 -22.64
CA ASN A 104 -5.59 19.12 -23.09
C ASN A 104 -4.94 19.16 -24.47
N TYR A 105 -3.98 18.28 -24.74
CA TYR A 105 -3.31 18.19 -26.04
C TYR A 105 -4.25 17.77 -27.17
N ILE A 106 -5.14 16.79 -26.94
CA ILE A 106 -6.05 16.27 -27.98
C ILE A 106 -7.23 17.24 -28.23
N PHE A 107 -7.77 17.83 -27.17
CA PHE A 107 -9.01 18.62 -27.23
C PHE A 107 -8.77 20.14 -27.17
N ASN A 108 -7.52 20.60 -27.22
CA ASN A 108 -7.13 21.99 -26.94
C ASN A 108 -7.74 22.51 -25.62
N GLY A 109 -7.77 21.63 -24.61
CA GLY A 109 -8.32 21.91 -23.30
C GLY A 109 -7.41 22.79 -22.44
N THR A 110 -7.98 23.42 -21.42
CA THR A 110 -7.27 24.28 -20.45
C THR A 110 -7.38 23.77 -19.01
N ILE A 111 -7.59 22.46 -18.86
CA ILE A 111 -7.73 21.82 -17.54
C ILE A 111 -6.40 21.97 -16.80
N ARG A 112 -6.42 22.54 -15.60
CA ARG A 112 -5.19 22.74 -14.82
C ARG A 112 -4.73 21.39 -14.22
N PRO A 113 -3.42 21.07 -14.29
CA PRO A 113 -2.87 19.91 -13.62
C PRO A 113 -3.12 19.94 -12.11
N VAL A 114 -3.36 18.78 -11.52
CA VAL A 114 -3.49 18.64 -10.07
C VAL A 114 -2.09 18.30 -9.53
N ASN A 115 -1.38 19.31 -9.02
CA ASN A 115 -0.04 19.14 -8.43
C ASN A 115 -0.12 18.44 -7.07
N ILE A 116 -0.41 17.14 -7.09
CA ILE A 116 -0.50 16.30 -5.89
C ILE A 116 0.90 15.73 -5.61
N PRO A 117 1.43 15.84 -4.38
CA PRO A 117 2.69 15.19 -4.04
C PRO A 117 2.57 13.67 -4.18
N LEU A 118 3.59 13.02 -4.74
CA LEU A 118 3.58 11.56 -4.91
C LEU A 118 3.91 10.86 -3.59
N PRO A 119 3.08 9.91 -3.14
CA PRO A 119 3.42 9.07 -1.99
C PRO A 119 4.65 8.22 -2.32
N LEU A 120 5.59 8.17 -1.38
CA LEU A 120 6.80 7.39 -1.54
C LEU A 120 6.44 5.91 -1.78
N GLY A 121 6.98 5.31 -2.84
CA GLY A 121 6.81 3.88 -3.10
C GLY A 121 5.38 3.44 -3.46
N ILE A 122 4.48 4.35 -3.88
CA ILE A 122 3.09 4.01 -4.22
C ILE A 122 2.94 2.85 -5.18
N SER A 123 3.76 2.78 -6.23
CA SER A 123 3.70 1.65 -7.15
C SER A 123 4.05 0.33 -6.45
N PHE A 124 5.07 0.33 -5.60
CA PHE A 124 5.56 -0.89 -4.96
C PHE A 124 4.51 -1.47 -3.99
N TYR A 125 4.04 -0.69 -3.02
CA TYR A 125 3.08 -1.22 -2.04
C TYR A 125 1.73 -1.54 -2.70
N THR A 126 1.29 -0.79 -3.71
CA THR A 126 0.04 -1.07 -4.41
C THR A 126 0.10 -2.40 -5.15
N PHE A 127 1.17 -2.70 -5.88
CA PHE A 127 1.30 -3.99 -6.57
C PHE A 127 1.51 -5.14 -5.59
N GLN A 128 2.30 -4.94 -4.53
CA GLN A 128 2.52 -5.96 -3.50
C GLN A 128 1.19 -6.35 -2.83
N ILE A 129 0.39 -5.37 -2.41
CA ILE A 129 -0.84 -5.66 -1.69
C ILE A 129 -1.97 -6.16 -2.59
N MET A 130 -1.96 -5.76 -3.87
CA MET A 130 -2.85 -6.31 -4.89
C MET A 130 -2.50 -7.77 -5.21
N SER A 131 -1.21 -8.13 -5.25
CA SER A 131 -0.79 -9.53 -5.39
C SER A 131 -1.39 -10.38 -4.28
N TYR A 132 -1.33 -9.92 -3.03
CA TYR A 132 -1.93 -10.63 -1.91
C TYR A 132 -3.42 -10.95 -2.13
N THR A 133 -4.25 -9.98 -2.55
CA THR A 133 -5.69 -10.25 -2.76
C THR A 133 -5.94 -11.19 -3.94
N ILE A 134 -5.11 -11.12 -4.98
CA ILE A 134 -5.13 -12.05 -6.12
C ILE A 134 -4.74 -13.46 -5.68
N ASP A 135 -3.69 -13.61 -4.88
CA ASP A 135 -3.17 -14.91 -4.42
C ASP A 135 -4.18 -15.59 -3.48
N VAL A 136 -4.85 -14.81 -2.60
CA VAL A 136 -5.95 -15.32 -1.76
C VAL A 136 -7.14 -15.76 -2.62
N TYR A 137 -7.46 -15.01 -3.69
CA TYR A 137 -8.50 -15.41 -4.63
C TYR A 137 -8.15 -16.68 -5.41
N ARG A 138 -6.87 -16.84 -5.80
CA ARG A 138 -6.39 -18.06 -6.49
C ARG A 138 -6.24 -19.26 -5.57
N ARG A 139 -6.34 -19.04 -4.24
CA ARG A 139 -6.08 -20.04 -3.18
C ARG A 139 -4.61 -20.45 -3.10
N ASP A 140 -3.71 -19.63 -3.62
CA ASP A 140 -2.25 -19.81 -3.52
C ASP A 140 -1.77 -19.51 -2.09
N THR A 141 -2.50 -18.64 -1.37
CA THR A 141 -2.28 -18.35 0.05
C THR A 141 -3.59 -18.21 0.82
N LYS A 142 -3.52 -18.33 2.15
CA LYS A 142 -4.64 -18.02 3.05
C LYS A 142 -4.65 -16.54 3.37
N ALA A 143 -5.83 -15.98 3.63
CA ALA A 143 -5.97 -14.63 4.12
C ALA A 143 -5.22 -14.45 5.44
N GLU A 144 -4.46 -13.36 5.53
CA GLU A 144 -3.71 -13.00 6.72
C GLU A 144 -4.69 -12.68 7.86
N LYS A 145 -4.38 -13.16 9.08
CA LYS A 145 -5.26 -13.01 10.24
C LYS A 145 -4.97 -11.77 11.07
N SER A 146 -3.83 -11.13 10.81
CA SER A 146 -3.35 -9.97 11.55
C SER A 146 -3.08 -8.82 10.58
N PHE A 147 -3.77 -7.70 10.81
CA PHE A 147 -3.52 -6.46 10.08
C PHE A 147 -2.03 -6.04 10.12
N ILE A 148 -1.38 -6.24 11.27
CA ILE A 148 0.03 -5.90 11.50
C ILE A 148 0.97 -6.83 10.72
N ASN A 149 0.56 -8.06 10.44
CA ASN A 149 1.40 -8.98 9.66
C ASN A 149 1.28 -8.71 8.16
N LEU A 150 0.15 -8.14 7.72
CA LEU A 150 -0.07 -7.78 6.32
C LEU A 150 0.64 -6.48 5.95
N GLY A 151 0.62 -5.49 6.86
CA GLY A 151 1.25 -4.18 6.68
C GLY A 151 2.74 -4.19 6.92
#